data_AF-A0A957EDH3-F1
#
_entry.id   AF-A0A957EDH3-F1
#
_cell.length_a   1.000
_cell.length_b   1.000
_cell.length_c   1.000
_cell.angle_alpha   90.00
_cell.angle_beta   90.00
_cell.angle_gamma   90.00
#
_symmetry.space_group_name_H-M   'P 1'
#
loop_
_entity.id
_entity.type
_entity.pdbx_description
1 polymer ?
#
loop_
_entity_poly.entity_id
_entity_poly.type
_entity_poly.pdbx_seq_one_letter_code
_entity_poly.pdbx_strand_id
1 'polypeptide(L)'
;MNKTFATIHKVLAFYIGLGVFAQMFFAGIWHAGVVNTPDAHVFFGLSLLLAALLALIAAAVAKLPKAVIGRTALLFFLILLQPILIEGRRNGLPFISAFHALNAPFIGIVSGTVLAMARNAQAGESRGSGVSVATGD
;
A
#
# COMPACT_ATOMS: atom_id res chain seq x y z
N MET A 1 -16.66 9.81 10.61
CA MET A 1 -15.48 8.99 10.24
C MET A 1 -15.05 8.18 11.45
N ASN A 2 -14.85 6.85 11.32
CA ASN A 2 -14.33 6.05 12.44
C ASN A 2 -12.81 6.26 12.58
N LYS A 3 -12.40 6.98 13.63
CA LYS A 3 -11.00 7.40 13.83
C LYS A 3 -10.04 6.20 13.95
N THR A 4 -10.47 5.12 14.59
CA THR A 4 -9.67 3.90 14.76
C THR A 4 -9.32 3.28 13.42
N PHE A 5 -10.32 3.04 12.55
CA PHE A 5 -10.07 2.46 11.21
C PHE A 5 -9.29 3.42 10.30
N ALA A 6 -9.47 4.73 10.41
CA ALA A 6 -8.65 5.69 9.69
C ALA A 6 -7.18 5.64 10.11
N THR A 7 -6.89 5.46 11.40
CA THR A 7 -5.52 5.26 11.90
C THR A 7 -4.95 3.92 11.44
N ILE A 8 -5.72 2.83 11.51
CA ILE A 8 -5.32 1.51 11.01
C ILE A 8 -4.94 1.59 9.52
N HIS A 9 -5.79 2.22 8.69
CA HIS A 9 -5.50 2.44 7.28
C HIS A 9 -4.15 3.14 7.06
N LYS A 10 -3.87 4.21 7.82
CA LYS A 10 -2.61 4.94 7.74
C LYS A 10 -1.40 4.10 8.11
N VAL A 11 -1.48 3.36 9.21
CA VAL A 11 -0.40 2.49 9.67
C VAL A 11 -0.12 1.41 8.63
N LEU A 12 -1.16 0.79 8.08
CA LEU A 12 -1.01 -0.22 7.03
C LEU A 12 -0.44 0.38 5.74
N ALA A 13 -0.90 1.56 5.32
CA ALA A 13 -0.35 2.24 4.15
C ALA A 13 1.15 2.55 4.31
N PHE A 14 1.56 3.02 5.50
CA PHE A 14 2.96 3.25 5.84
C PHE A 14 3.77 1.95 5.86
N TYR A 15 3.25 0.90 6.50
CA TYR A 15 3.86 -0.42 6.53
C TYR A 15 4.09 -0.97 5.11
N ILE A 16 3.11 -0.81 4.21
CA ILE A 16 3.23 -1.22 2.81
C ILE A 16 4.36 -0.44 2.12
N GLY A 17 4.40 0.89 2.29
CA GLY A 17 5.43 1.72 1.66
C GLY A 17 6.85 1.34 2.09
N LEU A 18 7.06 1.15 3.39
CA LEU A 18 8.35 0.68 3.92
C LEU A 18 8.63 -0.78 3.53
N GLY A 19 7.59 -1.60 3.51
CA GLY A 19 7.68 -3.02 3.18
C GLY A 19 8.12 -3.26 1.74
N VAL A 20 7.71 -2.42 0.78
CA VAL A 20 8.21 -2.49 -0.60
C VAL A 20 9.73 -2.29 -0.66
N PHE A 21 10.30 -1.42 0.17
CA PHE A 21 11.76 -1.25 0.23
C PHE A 21 12.44 -2.52 0.79
N ALA A 22 11.89 -3.10 1.86
CA ALA A 22 12.40 -4.35 2.42
C ALA A 22 12.26 -5.53 1.44
N GLN A 23 11.21 -5.57 0.60
CA GLN A 23 11.05 -6.55 -0.47
C GLN A 23 12.21 -6.53 -1.47
N MET A 24 12.63 -5.34 -1.90
CA MET A 24 13.76 -5.17 -2.82
C MET A 24 15.07 -5.65 -2.18
N PHE A 25 15.25 -5.36 -0.88
CA PHE A 25 16.40 -5.85 -0.12
C PHE A 25 16.42 -7.39 -0.03
N PHE A 26 15.31 -8.04 0.32
CA PHE A 26 15.23 -9.50 0.39
C PHE A 26 15.43 -10.17 -0.98
N ALA A 27 14.89 -9.57 -2.05
CA ALA A 27 15.17 -10.04 -3.41
C ALA A 27 16.66 -9.93 -3.75
N GLY A 28 17.31 -8.82 -3.36
CA GLY A 28 18.73 -8.59 -3.55
C GLY A 28 19.62 -9.59 -2.81
N ILE A 29 19.31 -9.88 -1.54
CA ILE A 29 20.03 -10.90 -0.73
C ILE A 29 20.00 -12.26 -1.43
N TRP A 30 18.83 -12.68 -1.91
CA TRP A 30 18.70 -13.95 -2.63
C TRP A 30 19.46 -13.93 -3.96
N HIS A 31 19.33 -12.87 -4.76
CA HIS A 31 20.07 -12.73 -6.02
C HIS A 31 21.59 -12.68 -5.84
N ALA A 32 22.08 -12.17 -4.71
CA ALA A 32 23.48 -12.16 -4.34
C ALA A 32 23.99 -13.52 -3.83
N GLY A 33 23.12 -14.53 -3.69
CA GLY A 33 23.50 -15.86 -3.20
C GLY A 33 23.78 -15.92 -1.70
N VAL A 34 23.36 -14.92 -0.92
CA VAL A 34 23.54 -14.90 0.54
C VAL A 34 22.64 -15.92 1.23
N VAL A 35 21.49 -16.23 0.63
CA VAL A 35 20.55 -17.29 1.05
C VAL A 35 20.18 -18.18 -0.14
N ASN A 36 19.87 -19.44 0.13
CA ASN A 36 19.59 -20.43 -0.92
C ASN A 36 18.16 -20.32 -1.50
N THR A 37 17.22 -19.76 -0.73
CA THR A 37 15.79 -19.69 -1.11
C THR A 37 15.25 -18.26 -0.99
N PRO A 38 14.25 -17.89 -1.80
CA PRO A 38 13.61 -16.57 -1.72
C PRO A 38 12.52 -16.49 -0.63
N ASP A 39 12.50 -17.41 0.34
CA ASP A 39 11.35 -17.60 1.25
C ASP A 39 11.02 -16.32 2.03
N ALA A 40 12.03 -15.61 2.53
CA ALA A 40 11.84 -14.35 3.24
C ALA A 40 11.15 -13.29 2.37
N HIS A 41 11.57 -13.16 1.10
CA HIS A 41 10.94 -12.27 0.12
C HIS A 41 9.47 -12.67 -0.12
N VAL A 42 9.22 -13.97 -0.34
CA VAL A 42 7.87 -14.51 -0.60
C VAL A 42 6.93 -14.31 0.59
N PHE A 43 7.31 -14.76 1.79
CA PHE A 43 6.47 -14.66 2.99
C PHE A 43 6.19 -13.22 3.37
N PHE A 44 7.20 -12.35 3.30
CA PHE A 44 6.99 -10.92 3.54
C PHE A 44 6.14 -10.29 2.43
N GLY A 45 6.12 -10.84 1.21
CA GLY A 45 5.29 -10.34 0.11
C GLY A 45 3.81 -10.63 0.38
N LEU A 46 3.52 -11.82 0.90
CA LEU A 46 2.18 -12.22 1.32
C LEU A 46 1.66 -11.36 2.49
N SER A 47 2.52 -10.97 3.43
CA SER A 47 2.11 -10.07 4.51
C SER A 47 1.75 -8.67 3.99
N LEU A 48 2.44 -8.17 2.95
CA LEU A 48 2.07 -6.91 2.29
C LEU A 48 0.75 -7.00 1.54
N LEU A 49 0.47 -8.14 0.89
CA LEU A 49 -0.83 -8.38 0.26
C LEU A 49 -1.97 -8.37 1.29
N LEU A 50 -1.78 -9.06 2.42
CA LEU A 50 -2.74 -9.03 3.52
C LEU A 50 -2.92 -7.62 4.08
N ALA A 51 -1.82 -6.89 4.30
CA ALA A 51 -1.87 -5.51 4.78
C ALA A 51 -2.62 -4.59 3.83
N ALA A 52 -2.46 -4.76 2.51
CA ALA A 52 -3.16 -3.97 1.50
C ALA A 52 -4.68 -4.26 1.48
N LEU A 53 -5.07 -5.52 1.64
CA LEU A 53 -6.48 -5.90 1.78
C LEU A 53 -7.08 -5.28 3.05
N LEU A 54 -6.40 -5.40 4.18
CA LEU A 54 -6.84 -4.81 5.44
C LEU A 54 -6.90 -3.29 5.38
N ALA A 55 -5.97 -2.64 4.67
CA ALA A 55 -6.00 -1.20 4.45
C ALA A 55 -7.24 -0.80 3.63
N LEU A 56 -7.56 -1.53 2.57
CA LEU A 56 -8.75 -1.28 1.76
C LEU A 56 -10.04 -1.42 2.59
N ILE A 57 -10.16 -2.49 3.37
CA ILE A 57 -11.29 -2.70 4.29
C ILE A 57 -11.38 -1.54 5.30
N ALA A 58 -10.26 -1.17 5.92
CA ALA A 58 -10.22 -0.09 6.89
C ALA A 58 -10.63 1.26 6.27
N ALA A 59 -10.20 1.55 5.03
CA ALA A 59 -10.60 2.75 4.31
C ALA A 59 -12.12 2.79 4.04
N ALA A 60 -12.70 1.65 3.63
CA ALA A 60 -14.13 1.52 3.38
C ALA A 60 -14.96 1.65 4.67
N VAL A 61 -14.57 0.94 5.73
CA VAL A 61 -15.25 0.97 7.05
C VAL A 61 -15.16 2.36 7.70
N ALA A 62 -14.01 3.03 7.59
CA ALA A 62 -13.86 4.41 8.07
C ALA A 62 -14.67 5.43 7.24
N LYS A 63 -15.19 5.02 6.07
CA LYS A 63 -15.87 5.87 5.07
C LYS A 63 -14.97 7.02 4.62
N LEU A 64 -13.70 6.72 4.32
CA LEU A 64 -12.75 7.70 3.80
C LEU A 64 -13.22 8.27 2.45
N PRO A 65 -12.71 9.43 2.01
CA PRO A 65 -13.06 9.98 0.70
C PRO A 65 -12.88 8.97 -0.43
N LYS A 66 -13.80 8.94 -1.39
CA LYS A 66 -13.80 7.96 -2.50
C LYS A 66 -12.46 7.88 -3.23
N ALA A 67 -11.76 9.01 -3.37
CA ALA A 67 -10.44 9.05 -3.97
C ALA A 67 -9.38 8.27 -3.16
N VAL A 68 -9.44 8.29 -1.83
CA VAL A 68 -8.55 7.50 -0.95
C VAL A 68 -8.86 6.02 -1.06
N ILE A 69 -10.15 5.64 -1.06
CA ILE A 69 -10.57 4.25 -1.24
C ILE A 69 -10.12 3.73 -2.60
N GLY A 70 -10.35 4.50 -3.68
CA GLY A 70 -9.95 4.12 -5.04
C GLY A 70 -8.44 3.91 -5.19
N ARG A 71 -7.60 4.80 -4.60
CA ARG A 71 -6.15 4.61 -4.61
C ARG A 71 -5.69 3.45 -3.73
N THR A 72 -6.37 3.19 -2.62
CA THR A 72 -6.08 2.02 -1.77
C THR A 72 -6.48 0.72 -2.49
N ALA A 73 -7.56 0.74 -3.27
CA ALA A 73 -7.95 -0.39 -4.11
C ALA A 73 -6.92 -0.63 -5.22
N LEU A 74 -6.48 0.42 -5.92
CA LEU A 74 -5.39 0.34 -6.89
C LEU A 74 -4.12 -0.26 -6.25
N LEU A 75 -3.73 0.22 -5.07
CA LEU A 75 -2.58 -0.33 -4.34
C LEU A 75 -2.73 -1.83 -4.08
N PHE A 76 -3.90 -2.27 -3.60
CA PHE A 76 -4.19 -3.69 -3.41
C PHE A 76 -4.07 -4.48 -4.73
N PHE A 77 -4.66 -3.99 -5.81
CA PHE A 77 -4.58 -4.66 -7.12
C PHE A 77 -3.14 -4.76 -7.63
N LEU A 78 -2.33 -3.70 -7.49
CA LEU A 78 -0.93 -3.74 -7.90
C LEU A 78 -0.13 -4.78 -7.11
N ILE A 79 -0.38 -4.91 -5.79
CA ILE A 79 0.27 -5.92 -4.95
C ILE A 79 -0.23 -7.33 -5.30
N LEU A 80 -1.54 -7.51 -5.50
CA LEU A 80 -2.14 -8.78 -5.92
C LEU A 80 -1.58 -9.26 -7.27
N LEU A 81 -1.25 -8.34 -8.16
CA LEU A 81 -0.68 -8.65 -9.46
C LEU A 81 0.75 -9.20 -9.36
N GLN A 82 1.52 -8.88 -8.31
CA GLN A 82 2.91 -9.31 -8.17
C GLN A 82 3.14 -10.84 -8.27
N PRO A 83 2.42 -11.70 -7.52
CA PRO A 83 2.54 -13.15 -7.65
C PRO A 83 2.13 -13.66 -9.04
N ILE A 84 1.16 -12.99 -9.70
CA ILE A 84 0.72 -13.36 -11.05
C ILE A 84 1.82 -13.05 -12.08
N LEU A 85 2.47 -11.89 -11.95
CA LEU A 85 3.54 -11.49 -12.87
C LEU A 85 4.75 -12.42 -12.76
N ILE A 86 5.16 -12.78 -11.54
CA ILE A 86 6.31 -13.69 -11.37
C ILE A 86 6.00 -15.11 -11.87
N GLU A 87 4.76 -15.57 -11.76
CA GLU A 87 4.32 -16.86 -12.31
C GLU A 87 4.47 -16.92 -13.84
N GLY A 88 4.45 -15.78 -14.53
CA GLY A 88 4.79 -15.69 -15.95
C GLY A 88 6.15 -16.31 -16.29
N ARG A 89 7.13 -16.25 -15.37
CA ARG A 89 8.45 -16.89 -15.56
C ARG A 89 8.33 -18.42 -15.63
N ARG A 90 7.50 -19.03 -14.78
CA ARG A 90 7.29 -20.48 -14.74
C ARG A 90 6.57 -20.98 -15.99
N ASN A 91 5.72 -20.15 -16.56
CA ASN A 91 4.99 -20.43 -17.80
C ASN A 91 5.77 -20.10 -19.08
N GLY A 92 7.07 -19.80 -18.99
CA GLY A 92 7.90 -19.50 -20.17
C GLY A 92 7.63 -18.13 -20.81
N LEU A 93 7.05 -17.18 -20.06
CA LEU A 93 6.71 -15.82 -20.51
C LEU A 93 7.60 -14.79 -19.78
N PRO A 94 8.91 -14.69 -20.10
CA PRO A 94 9.86 -13.83 -19.39
C PRO A 94 9.53 -12.33 -19.51
N PHE A 95 8.89 -11.92 -20.61
CA PHE A 95 8.45 -10.54 -20.79
C PHE A 95 7.37 -10.14 -19.78
N ILE A 96 6.47 -11.06 -19.41
CA ILE A 96 5.44 -10.82 -18.40
C ILE A 96 6.07 -10.72 -17.01
N SER A 97 7.04 -11.57 -16.71
CA SER A 97 7.72 -11.55 -15.41
C SER A 97 8.61 -10.33 -15.21
N ALA A 98 9.09 -9.68 -16.28
CA ALA A 98 9.78 -8.39 -16.17
C ALA A 98 8.88 -7.30 -15.54
N PHE A 99 7.56 -7.37 -15.76
CA PHE A 99 6.62 -6.44 -15.13
C PHE A 99 6.55 -6.59 -13.60
N HIS A 100 6.92 -7.74 -13.03
CA HIS A 100 7.01 -7.92 -11.57
C HIS A 100 7.97 -6.89 -10.96
N ALA A 101 9.20 -6.86 -11.49
CA ALA A 101 10.24 -5.93 -11.06
C ALA A 101 9.85 -4.47 -11.35
N LEU A 102 9.22 -4.21 -12.50
CA LEU A 102 8.77 -2.86 -12.86
C LEU A 102 7.61 -2.37 -11.99
N ASN A 103 6.68 -3.24 -11.60
CA ASN A 103 5.51 -2.89 -10.80
C ASN A 103 5.86 -2.54 -9.33
N ALA A 104 6.97 -3.07 -8.80
CA ALA A 104 7.41 -2.80 -7.43
C ALA A 104 7.57 -1.30 -7.10
N PRO A 105 8.32 -0.48 -7.88
CA PRO A 105 8.39 0.95 -7.64
C PRO A 105 7.05 1.67 -7.80
N PHE A 106 6.17 1.23 -8.71
CA PHE A 106 4.81 1.79 -8.82
C PHE A 106 3.99 1.60 -7.55
N ILE A 107 4.08 0.43 -6.90
CA ILE A 107 3.45 0.19 -5.60
C ILE A 107 3.97 1.18 -4.56
N GLY A 108 5.29 1.42 -4.51
CA GLY A 108 5.91 2.39 -3.62
C GLY A 108 5.36 3.82 -3.83
N ILE A 109 5.26 4.26 -5.08
CA ILE A 109 4.71 5.58 -5.43
C ILE A 109 3.23 5.67 -5.01
N VAL A 110 2.40 4.68 -5.36
CA VAL A 110 0.97 4.69 -5.02
C VAL A 110 0.77 4.66 -3.50
N SER A 111 1.53 3.86 -2.77
CA SER A 111 1.51 3.84 -1.29
C SER A 111 1.81 5.23 -0.70
N GLY A 112 2.85 5.91 -1.19
CA GLY A 112 3.18 7.28 -0.80
C GLY A 112 2.02 8.26 -1.05
N THR A 113 1.35 8.14 -2.19
CA THR A 113 0.20 9.01 -2.52
C THR A 113 -1.01 8.75 -1.62
N VAL A 114 -1.27 7.48 -1.24
CA VAL A 114 -2.35 7.11 -0.30
C VAL A 114 -2.08 7.72 1.07
N LEU A 115 -0.83 7.62 1.55
CA LEU A 115 -0.42 8.19 2.84
C LEU A 115 -0.56 9.72 2.86
N ALA A 116 -0.11 10.40 1.80
CA ALA A 116 -0.22 11.86 1.68
C ALA A 116 -1.68 12.34 1.71
N MET A 117 -2.58 11.66 0.97
CA MET A 117 -3.99 12.02 0.96
C MET A 117 -4.68 11.80 2.31
N ALA A 118 -4.35 10.70 2.98
CA ALA A 118 -4.92 10.40 4.30
C ALA A 118 -4.51 11.45 5.35
N ARG A 119 -3.34 12.09 5.21
CA ARG A 119 -2.93 13.23 6.05
C ARG A 119 -3.76 14.48 5.76
N ASN A 120 -3.92 14.81 4.48
CA ASN A 120 -4.66 16.02 4.07
C ASN A 120 -6.15 15.95 4.44
N ALA A 121 -6.79 14.78 4.32
CA ALA A 121 -8.18 14.59 4.69
C ALA A 121 -8.44 14.85 6.19
N GLN A 122 -7.52 14.45 7.07
CA GLN A 122 -7.66 14.70 8.52
C GLN A 122 -7.33 16.15 8.92
N ALA A 123 -6.41 16.81 8.21
CA ALA A 123 -6.10 18.21 8.45
C ALA A 123 -7.28 19.15 8.09
N GLY A 124 -8.05 18.81 7.07
CA GLY A 124 -9.25 19.56 6.66
C GLY A 124 -10.38 19.52 7.69
N GLU A 125 -10.69 18.35 8.26
CA GLU A 125 -11.69 18.24 9.35
C GLU A 125 -11.28 19.03 10.61
N SER A 126 -9.98 19.03 10.94
CA SER A 126 -9.46 19.76 12.12
C SER A 126 -9.63 21.27 11.99
N ARG A 127 -9.59 21.82 10.77
CA ARG A 127 -9.78 23.27 10.52
C ARG A 127 -11.25 23.67 10.46
N GLY A 128 -12.14 22.78 9.99
CA GLY A 128 -13.60 23.05 9.93
C GLY A 128 -14.26 23.12 11.31
N SER A 129 -13.68 22.48 12.32
CA SER A 129 -14.17 22.50 13.71
C SER A 129 -13.79 23.77 14.49
N GLY A 130 -12.95 24.65 13.94
CA GLY A 130 -12.34 25.78 14.66
C GLY A 130 -12.97 27.14 14.42
N VAL A 131 -13.97 27.26 13.53
CA VAL A 131 -14.59 28.55 13.19
C VAL A 131 -16.09 28.49 13.46
N SER A 132 -16.46 28.54 14.74
CA SER A 132 -17.78 29.03 15.14
C SER A 132 -17.57 30.47 15.60
N VAL A 133 -17.46 31.40 14.65
CA VAL A 133 -17.62 32.81 14.97
C VAL A 133 -19.09 33.01 15.24
N ALA A 134 -19.44 33.08 16.53
CA ALA A 134 -20.69 33.64 16.97
C ALA A 134 -20.73 35.08 16.46
N THR A 135 -21.46 35.34 15.37
CA THR A 135 -21.91 36.69 15.06
C THR A 135 -23.12 36.95 15.96
N GLY A 136 -22.83 37.37 17.18
CA GLY A 136 -23.76 38.20 17.94
C GLY A 136 -23.60 39.62 17.40
N ASP A 137 -24.66 40.13 16.77
CA ASP A 137 -25.24 41.47 16.91
C ASP A 137 -26.38 41.63 15.89
#